data_AF-A0A2G8KV48-F1
#
_entry.id   AF-A0A2G8KV48-F1
#
_cell.length_a   1.000
_cell.length_b   1.000
_cell.length_c   1.000
_cell.angle_alpha   90.00
_cell.angle_beta   90.00
_cell.angle_gamma   90.00
#
_symmetry.space_group_name_H-M   'P 1'
#
loop_
_entity.id
_entity.type
_entity.pdbx_description
1 polymer ?
#
loop_
_entity_poly.entity_id
_entity_poly.type
_entity_poly.pdbx_seq_one_letter_code
_entity_poly.pdbx_strand_id
1 'polypeptide(L)'
;MFELRNRLAHAKEATCPGSYSDDEQTKAGRDAERELVNCLREQGIPSNHIFCGLRVPDAFQTRKYEIDVVILTEVGVYTIEVKNWVGEVVPSNDGKMWIQRKQDMRNDKAKSPTKVVFANHLTKLDNSLAASKEIVSPEDYLKFVESFRWGVASKLFNSFVPGLLTGQLSYSAIEVTRQVLNKIGTWDVLHLNGGRQLMGCAHFTPNREETSIVSFAHQRNATWGTLWAVIGYTPSVFVKLYQRGGESWLGHSTCAL
;
A
#
# COMPACT_ATOMS: atom_id res chain seq x y z
N MET A 1 -28.17 -39.45 -1.77
CA MET A 1 -28.83 -38.44 -0.89
C MET A 1 -27.83 -37.59 -0.10
N PHE A 2 -26.74 -38.16 0.42
CA PHE A 2 -25.67 -37.43 1.12
C PHE A 2 -24.93 -36.39 0.23
N GLU A 3 -24.62 -36.73 -1.03
CA GLU A 3 -23.91 -35.81 -1.93
C GLU A 3 -24.70 -34.55 -2.30
N LEU A 4 -26.02 -34.69 -2.50
CA LEU A 4 -26.88 -33.54 -2.86
C LEU A 4 -27.00 -32.56 -1.69
N ARG A 5 -27.12 -33.07 -0.45
CA ARG A 5 -27.16 -32.23 0.76
C ARG A 5 -25.86 -31.44 0.93
N ASN A 6 -24.72 -32.08 0.72
CA ASN A 6 -23.42 -31.42 0.77
C ASN A 6 -23.28 -30.34 -0.33
N ARG A 7 -23.72 -30.64 -1.56
CA ARG A 7 -23.73 -29.68 -2.67
C ARG A 7 -24.61 -28.47 -2.38
N LEU A 8 -25.79 -28.67 -1.80
CA LEU A 8 -26.69 -27.59 -1.41
C LEU A 8 -26.11 -26.73 -0.27
N ALA A 9 -25.44 -27.36 0.69
CA ALA A 9 -24.74 -26.65 1.77
C ALA A 9 -23.59 -25.78 1.23
N HIS A 10 -22.75 -26.35 0.35
CA HIS A 10 -21.67 -25.60 -0.31
C HIS A 10 -22.21 -24.49 -1.21
N ALA A 11 -23.32 -24.71 -1.91
CA ALA A 11 -23.95 -23.69 -2.74
C ALA A 11 -24.45 -22.51 -1.90
N LYS A 12 -25.06 -22.79 -0.73
CA LYS A 12 -25.52 -21.77 0.20
C LYS A 12 -24.38 -20.96 0.80
N GLU A 13 -23.27 -21.61 1.20
CA GLU A 13 -22.07 -20.92 1.68
C GLU A 13 -21.43 -20.06 0.57
N ALA A 14 -21.39 -20.58 -0.66
CA ALA A 14 -20.83 -19.88 -1.81
C ALA A 14 -21.68 -18.69 -2.29
N THR A 15 -23.01 -18.76 -2.17
CA THR A 15 -23.93 -17.69 -2.62
C THR A 15 -24.20 -16.62 -1.57
N CYS A 16 -24.07 -16.99 -0.29
CA CYS A 16 -24.26 -16.09 0.84
C CYS A 16 -23.02 -16.08 1.76
N PRO A 17 -21.83 -15.73 1.24
CA PRO A 17 -20.65 -15.61 2.08
C PRO A 17 -20.86 -14.50 3.12
N GLY A 18 -20.33 -14.70 4.34
CA GLY A 18 -20.23 -13.61 5.30
C GLY A 18 -19.46 -12.42 4.70
N SER A 19 -19.98 -11.21 4.88
CA SER A 19 -19.27 -9.99 4.48
C SER A 19 -18.04 -9.81 5.34
N TYR A 20 -16.88 -9.67 4.71
CA TYR A 20 -15.69 -9.12 5.39
C TYR A 20 -15.76 -7.60 5.26
N SER A 21 -16.13 -6.90 6.33
CA SER A 21 -15.98 -5.45 6.39
C SER A 21 -14.55 -5.17 6.82
N ASP A 22 -13.80 -4.45 5.99
CA ASP A 22 -12.53 -3.88 6.44
C ASP A 22 -12.80 -3.03 7.68
N ASP A 23 -11.96 -3.18 8.69
CA ASP A 23 -12.00 -2.32 9.87
C ASP A 23 -11.77 -0.85 9.46
N GLU A 24 -12.53 0.08 10.06
CA GLU A 24 -12.51 1.50 9.67
C GLU A 24 -11.12 2.14 9.88
N GLN A 25 -10.33 1.68 10.87
CA GLN A 25 -8.96 2.16 11.04
C GLN A 25 -8.06 1.69 9.89
N THR A 26 -8.24 0.46 9.42
CA THR A 26 -7.51 -0.07 8.25
C THR A 26 -7.87 0.69 6.97
N LYS A 27 -9.16 1.02 6.80
CA LYS A 27 -9.62 1.83 5.68
C LYS A 27 -9.05 3.25 5.74
N ALA A 28 -9.10 3.89 6.90
CA ALA A 28 -8.56 5.23 7.13
C ALA A 28 -7.05 5.30 6.86
N GLY A 29 -6.27 4.27 7.25
CA GLY A 29 -4.85 4.17 6.92
C GLY A 29 -4.59 4.17 5.42
N ARG A 30 -5.24 3.25 4.69
CA ARG A 30 -5.12 3.16 3.22
C ARG A 30 -5.57 4.42 2.49
N ASP A 31 -6.63 5.06 2.99
CA ASP A 31 -7.13 6.30 2.39
C ASP A 31 -6.10 7.44 2.52
N ALA A 32 -5.41 7.53 3.66
CA ALA A 32 -4.33 8.50 3.86
C ALA A 32 -3.09 8.22 2.98
N GLU A 33 -2.70 6.95 2.82
CA GLU A 33 -1.64 6.56 1.89
C GLU A 33 -2.00 6.95 0.45
N ARG A 34 -3.24 6.67 0.03
CA ARG A 34 -3.73 7.01 -1.31
C ARG A 34 -3.77 8.52 -1.54
N GLU A 35 -4.18 9.28 -0.53
CA GLU A 35 -4.18 10.75 -0.58
C GLU A 35 -2.76 11.29 -0.76
N LEU A 36 -1.79 10.83 0.03
CA LEU A 36 -0.38 11.21 -0.14
C LEU A 36 0.13 10.93 -1.56
N VAL A 37 -0.14 9.74 -2.08
CA VAL A 37 0.28 9.35 -3.44
C VAL A 37 -0.35 10.26 -4.50
N ASN A 38 -1.63 10.63 -4.34
CA ASN A 38 -2.29 11.54 -5.26
C ASN A 38 -1.67 12.94 -5.21
N CYS A 39 -1.45 13.48 -4.00
CA CYS A 39 -0.77 14.75 -3.83
C CYS A 39 0.63 14.76 -4.46
N LEU A 40 1.41 13.68 -4.31
CA LEU A 40 2.73 13.54 -4.95
C LEU A 40 2.66 13.51 -6.49
N ARG A 41 1.63 12.87 -7.06
CA ARG A 41 1.37 12.89 -8.51
C ARG A 41 1.00 14.27 -9.00
N GLU A 42 0.21 15.02 -8.23
CA GLU A 42 -0.13 16.42 -8.52
C GLU A 42 1.10 17.34 -8.50
N GLN A 43 2.13 16.99 -7.72
CA GLN A 43 3.46 17.64 -7.80
C GLN A 43 4.28 17.25 -9.03
N GLY A 44 3.74 16.40 -9.90
CA GLY A 44 4.35 15.99 -11.16
C GLY A 44 5.26 14.77 -11.07
N ILE A 45 5.34 14.09 -9.92
CA ILE A 45 6.16 12.88 -9.81
C ILE A 45 5.54 11.78 -10.69
N PRO A 46 6.32 11.16 -11.60
CA PRO A 46 5.82 10.07 -12.43
C PRO A 46 5.39 8.86 -11.60
N SER A 47 4.31 8.17 -12.00
CA SER A 47 3.81 6.98 -11.27
C SER A 47 4.85 5.86 -11.18
N ASN A 48 5.77 5.73 -12.14
CA ASN A 48 6.86 4.74 -12.11
C ASN A 48 8.06 5.15 -11.22
N HIS A 49 7.91 6.25 -10.47
CA HIS A 49 8.82 6.69 -9.42
C HIS A 49 8.19 6.58 -8.02
N ILE A 50 6.93 6.18 -7.92
CA ILE A 50 6.21 6.00 -6.64
C ILE A 50 5.85 4.52 -6.51
N PHE A 51 6.23 3.92 -5.38
CA PHE A 51 5.97 2.52 -5.06
C PHE A 51 5.26 2.43 -3.73
N CYS A 52 4.15 1.69 -3.67
CA CYS A 52 3.32 1.61 -2.46
C CYS A 52 3.32 0.19 -1.90
N GLY A 53 3.18 0.07 -0.56
CA GLY A 53 3.00 -1.20 0.15
C GLY A 53 4.11 -2.21 -0.15
N LEU A 54 5.37 -1.78 -0.16
CA LEU A 54 6.50 -2.66 -0.44
C LEU A 54 6.74 -3.57 0.77
N ARG A 55 6.58 -4.87 0.56
CA ARG A 55 6.90 -5.89 1.55
C ARG A 55 8.32 -6.40 1.34
N VAL A 56 9.20 -6.14 2.29
CA VAL A 56 10.60 -6.55 2.26
C VAL A 56 10.78 -7.69 3.25
N PRO A 57 11.14 -8.90 2.81
CA PRO A 57 11.45 -9.99 3.73
C PRO A 57 12.71 -9.67 4.54
N ASP A 58 12.76 -10.13 5.79
CA ASP A 58 14.01 -10.10 6.56
C ASP A 58 15.05 -11.06 5.95
N ALA A 59 16.31 -10.95 6.39
CA ALA A 59 17.42 -11.74 5.84
C ALA A 59 17.19 -13.25 5.89
N PHE A 60 16.33 -13.72 6.80
CA PHE A 60 15.98 -15.13 6.99
C PHE A 60 14.61 -15.50 6.42
N GLN A 61 13.92 -14.55 5.77
CA GLN A 61 12.54 -14.65 5.26
C GLN A 61 11.51 -15.08 6.32
N THR A 62 11.80 -14.85 7.61
CA THR A 62 10.91 -15.22 8.73
C THR A 62 9.88 -14.14 9.04
N ARG A 63 10.20 -12.88 8.71
CA ARG A 63 9.32 -11.73 8.88
C ARG A 63 9.34 -10.87 7.62
N LYS A 64 8.29 -10.09 7.45
CA LYS A 64 8.18 -9.11 6.36
C LYS A 64 7.98 -7.73 6.97
N TYR A 65 8.76 -6.77 6.51
CA TYR A 65 8.61 -5.36 6.84
C TYR A 65 7.79 -4.69 5.74
N GLU A 66 6.83 -3.86 6.13
CA GLU A 66 6.13 -2.97 5.19
C GLU A 66 6.87 -1.66 5.05
N ILE A 67 6.83 -1.11 3.84
CA ILE A 67 7.12 0.28 3.58
C ILE A 67 5.92 0.83 2.83
N ASP A 68 5.20 1.77 3.44
CA ASP A 68 3.93 2.29 2.93
C ASP A 68 4.12 2.98 1.58
N VAL A 69 5.07 3.92 1.50
CA VAL A 69 5.39 4.64 0.26
C VAL A 69 6.90 4.76 0.08
N VAL A 70 7.37 4.46 -1.13
CA VAL A 70 8.74 4.72 -1.58
C VAL A 70 8.73 5.64 -2.79
N ILE A 71 9.52 6.72 -2.72
CA ILE A 71 9.70 7.66 -3.82
C ILE A 71 11.14 7.58 -4.31
N LEU A 72 11.30 7.33 -5.61
CA LEU A 72 12.58 7.36 -6.30
C LEU A 72 12.77 8.70 -6.99
N THR A 73 13.80 9.44 -6.63
CA THR A 73 14.16 10.72 -7.26
C THR A 73 15.57 10.67 -7.83
N GLU A 74 15.97 11.73 -8.54
CA GLU A 74 17.35 11.87 -9.03
C GLU A 74 18.39 11.99 -7.90
N VAL A 75 17.97 12.33 -6.68
CA VAL A 75 18.86 12.51 -5.52
C VAL A 75 18.83 11.34 -4.55
N GLY A 76 17.84 10.43 -4.65
CA GLY A 76 17.81 9.29 -3.74
C GLY A 76 16.50 8.51 -3.71
N VAL A 77 16.44 7.60 -2.74
CA VAL A 77 15.26 6.79 -2.41
C VAL A 77 14.71 7.27 -1.07
N TYR A 78 13.44 7.66 -1.04
CA TYR A 78 12.74 8.10 0.17
C TYR A 78 11.76 7.01 0.58
N THR A 79 11.95 6.43 1.77
CA THR A 79 11.00 5.50 2.39
C THR A 79 10.14 6.27 3.39
N ILE A 80 8.82 6.19 3.25
CA ILE A 80 7.86 6.97 4.03
C ILE A 80 6.87 6.02 4.69
N GLU A 81 6.71 6.17 5.99
CA GLU A 81 5.61 5.61 6.78
C GLU A 81 4.49 6.66 6.87
N VAL A 82 3.26 6.28 6.60
CA VAL A 82 2.09 7.16 6.66
C VAL A 82 1.25 6.83 7.90
N LYS A 83 0.91 7.85 8.68
CA LYS A 83 0.08 7.71 9.87
C LYS A 83 -1.16 8.59 9.78
N ASN A 84 -2.32 7.95 9.70
CA ASN A 84 -3.62 8.58 9.90
C ASN A 84 -4.04 8.47 11.38
N TRP A 85 -3.34 9.19 12.26
CA TRP A 85 -3.56 9.12 13.71
C TRP A 85 -4.49 10.24 14.19
N VAL A 86 -5.23 9.98 15.27
CA VAL A 86 -5.99 11.02 15.98
C VAL A 86 -5.61 10.94 17.45
N GLY A 87 -5.19 12.07 18.02
CA GLY A 87 -4.72 12.15 19.41
C GLY A 87 -3.31 12.71 19.52
N GLU A 88 -2.61 12.33 20.58
CA GLU A 88 -1.30 12.89 20.91
C GLU A 88 -0.19 11.87 20.65
N VAL A 89 0.95 12.33 20.15
CA VAL A 89 2.18 11.54 20.04
C VAL A 89 3.29 12.26 20.81
N VAL A 90 3.83 11.58 21.82
CA VAL A 90 4.89 12.10 22.68
C VAL A 90 6.08 11.15 22.70
N PRO A 91 7.32 11.64 22.91
CA PRO A 91 8.46 10.75 23.11
C PRO A 91 8.30 9.97 24.42
N SER A 92 8.83 8.75 24.46
CA SER A 92 9.01 8.03 25.73
C SER A 92 10.09 8.71 26.57
N ASN A 93 10.07 8.44 27.88
CA ASN A 93 11.05 8.99 28.83
C ASN A 93 12.51 8.69 28.47
N ASP A 94 12.77 7.59 27.75
CA ASP A 94 14.11 7.20 27.27
C ASP A 94 14.44 7.72 25.86
N GLY A 95 13.52 8.42 25.20
CA GLY A 95 13.65 8.95 23.84
C GLY A 95 13.71 7.89 22.73
N LYS A 96 13.56 6.60 23.06
CA LYS A 96 13.73 5.50 22.11
C LYS A 96 12.45 5.11 21.38
N MET A 97 11.30 5.47 21.94
CA MET A 97 9.98 5.06 21.47
C MET A 97 9.07 6.28 21.41
N TRP A 98 7.98 6.18 20.66
CA TRP A 98 6.89 7.13 20.72
C TRP A 98 5.72 6.51 21.46
N ILE A 99 5.05 7.31 22.29
CA ILE A 99 3.84 6.96 23.00
C ILE A 99 2.70 7.65 22.27
N GLN A 100 1.82 6.84 21.70
CA GLN A 100 0.62 7.29 21.00
C GLN A 100 -0.55 7.22 21.99
N ARG A 101 -1.17 8.36 22.27
CA ARG A 101 -2.30 8.49 23.19
C ARG A 101 -3.56 8.80 22.41
N LYS A 102 -4.52 7.86 22.43
CA LYS A 102 -5.86 8.07 21.88
C LYS A 102 -6.72 8.80 22.92
N GLN A 103 -7.65 9.64 22.47
CA GLN A 103 -8.56 10.38 23.36
C GLN A 103 -9.42 9.48 24.26
N ASP A 104 -9.64 8.22 23.85
CA ASP A 104 -10.29 7.18 24.66
C ASP A 104 -9.38 5.95 24.77
N MET A 105 -8.73 5.83 25.93
CA MET A 105 -8.07 4.68 26.55
C MET A 105 -7.38 3.62 25.67
N ARG A 106 -6.14 3.91 25.23
CA ARG A 106 -4.97 3.00 25.30
C ARG A 106 -3.72 3.78 24.87
N ASN A 107 -2.61 3.54 25.57
CA ASN A 107 -1.30 4.05 25.19
C ASN A 107 -0.59 2.94 24.40
N ASP A 108 -0.40 3.15 23.11
CA ASP A 108 0.38 2.23 22.28
C ASP A 108 1.80 2.77 22.10
N LYS A 109 2.77 1.86 22.10
CA LYS A 109 4.17 2.18 21.86
C LYS A 109 4.51 1.88 20.41
N ALA A 110 5.04 2.87 19.70
CA ALA A 110 5.58 2.71 18.35
C ALA A 110 7.10 2.88 18.35
N LYS A 111 7.79 2.13 17.49
CA LYS A 111 9.22 2.35 17.21
C LYS A 111 9.37 3.58 16.32
N SER A 112 10.45 4.33 16.49
CA SER A 112 10.82 5.47 15.63
C SER A 112 11.16 4.97 14.22
N PRO A 113 10.38 5.29 13.17
CA PRO A 113 10.67 4.95 11.78
C PRO A 113 11.63 5.96 11.15
N THR A 114 12.21 5.62 9.99
CA THR A 114 13.16 6.47 9.25
C THR A 114 12.57 7.79 8.74
N LYS A 115 11.30 7.78 8.30
CA LYS A 115 10.54 9.02 8.02
C LYS A 115 9.04 8.77 8.17
N VAL A 116 8.36 9.58 8.97
CA VAL A 116 6.92 9.44 9.27
C VAL A 116 6.17 10.69 8.86
N VAL A 117 5.09 10.48 8.13
CA VAL A 117 4.16 11.53 7.71
C VAL A 117 2.85 11.36 8.46
N PHE A 118 2.50 12.34 9.29
CA PHE A 118 1.19 12.40 9.93
C PHE A 118 0.21 13.16 9.02
N ALA A 119 -0.65 12.41 8.34
CA ALA A 119 -1.58 12.97 7.35
C ALA A 119 -2.82 13.64 7.99
N ASN A 120 -3.10 13.35 9.25
CA ASN A 120 -4.32 13.80 9.91
C ASN A 120 -4.09 15.08 10.74
N HIS A 121 -4.79 16.16 10.39
CA HIS A 121 -4.75 17.46 11.08
C HIS A 121 -5.16 17.42 12.55
N LEU A 122 -5.86 16.36 12.99
CA LEU A 122 -6.21 16.15 14.41
C LEU A 122 -5.08 15.49 15.21
N THR A 123 -3.94 15.17 14.57
CA THR A 123 -2.74 14.69 15.28
C THR A 123 -2.06 15.86 15.99
N LYS A 124 -1.82 15.70 17.29
CA LYS A 124 -0.99 16.61 18.08
C LYS A 124 0.36 15.96 18.33
N LEU A 125 1.43 16.62 17.90
CA LEU A 125 2.80 16.16 18.12
C LEU A 125 3.43 16.97 19.24
N ASP A 126 4.20 16.31 20.10
CA ASP A 126 5.10 17.00 21.00
C ASP A 126 6.13 17.83 20.21
N ASN A 127 6.48 19.02 20.72
CA ASN A 127 7.40 19.95 20.05
C ASN A 127 8.78 19.33 19.74
N SER A 128 9.27 18.44 20.60
CA SER A 128 10.55 17.76 20.38
C SER A 128 10.50 16.79 19.20
N LEU A 129 9.35 16.18 18.95
CA LEU A 129 9.11 15.31 17.80
C LEU A 129 8.88 16.14 16.54
N ALA A 130 8.08 17.21 16.63
CA ALA A 130 7.84 18.10 15.50
C ALA A 130 9.14 18.74 14.94
N ALA A 131 10.15 18.93 15.81
CA ALA A 131 11.46 19.44 15.39
C ALA A 131 12.35 18.38 14.70
N SER A 132 11.99 17.10 14.72
CA SER A 132 12.77 16.03 14.10
C SER A 132 12.68 16.06 12.58
N LYS A 133 13.81 15.93 11.88
CA LYS A 133 13.87 15.83 10.41
C LYS A 133 13.18 14.56 9.86
N GLU A 134 12.96 13.57 10.71
CA GLU A 134 12.32 12.31 10.37
C GLU A 134 10.80 12.44 10.40
N ILE A 135 10.25 13.48 11.02
CA ILE A 135 8.80 13.63 11.23
C ILE A 135 8.28 14.78 10.37
N VAL A 136 7.20 14.51 9.64
CA VAL A 136 6.40 15.52 8.97
C VAL A 136 5.12 15.68 9.75
N SER A 137 4.98 16.85 10.36
CA SER A 137 3.77 17.24 11.09
C SER A 137 2.60 17.44 10.13
N PRO A 138 1.34 17.38 10.62
CA PRO A 138 0.19 17.72 9.78
C PRO A 138 0.26 19.14 9.20
N GLU A 139 0.87 20.08 9.92
CA GLU A 139 1.05 21.47 9.49
C GLU A 139 2.10 21.60 8.37
N ASP A 140 3.12 20.75 8.37
CA ASP A 140 4.17 20.73 7.35
C ASP A 140 3.87 19.75 6.20
N TYR A 141 2.75 19.03 6.25
CA TYR A 141 2.35 18.03 5.25
C TYR A 141 2.38 18.61 3.83
N LEU A 142 1.75 19.78 3.62
CA LEU A 142 1.71 20.42 2.29
C LEU A 142 3.10 20.86 1.84
N LYS A 143 3.91 21.45 2.73
CA LYS A 143 5.30 21.85 2.42
C LYS A 143 6.15 20.63 2.05
N PHE A 144 5.94 19.51 2.74
CA PHE A 144 6.61 18.25 2.45
C PHE A 144 6.24 17.74 1.06
N VAL A 145 4.96 17.70 0.72
CA VAL A 145 4.50 17.33 -0.63
C VAL A 145 5.12 18.26 -1.67
N GLU A 146 5.03 19.58 -1.49
CA GLU A 146 5.59 20.60 -2.39
C GLU A 146 7.11 20.47 -2.57
N SER A 147 7.84 19.94 -1.59
CA SER A 147 9.27 19.69 -1.70
C SER A 147 9.63 18.69 -2.81
N PHE A 148 8.66 17.87 -3.25
CA PHE A 148 8.80 16.94 -4.36
C PHE A 148 8.37 17.51 -5.73
N ARG A 149 8.14 18.82 -5.86
CA ARG A 149 7.78 19.46 -7.13
C ARG A 149 8.72 19.06 -8.27
N TRP A 150 8.23 18.15 -9.10
CA TRP A 150 8.94 17.55 -10.20
C TRP A 150 9.04 18.56 -11.34
N GLY A 151 10.27 18.86 -11.78
CA GLY A 151 10.53 19.86 -12.82
C GLY A 151 11.09 21.21 -12.33
N VAL A 152 11.01 21.54 -11.04
CA VAL A 152 11.69 22.72 -10.45
C VAL A 152 13.00 22.31 -9.78
N ALA A 153 13.00 21.23 -8.99
CA ALA A 153 14.21 20.67 -8.39
C ALA A 153 15.23 20.21 -9.46
N SER A 154 14.73 19.67 -10.58
CA SER A 154 15.54 19.28 -11.74
C SER A 154 15.97 20.45 -12.64
N LYS A 155 15.49 21.68 -12.42
CA LYS A 155 15.94 22.88 -13.16
C LYS A 155 16.86 23.78 -12.35
N LEU A 156 16.65 23.91 -11.05
CA LEU A 156 17.50 24.74 -10.18
C LEU A 156 18.86 24.09 -9.85
N PHE A 157 18.93 22.76 -9.74
CA PHE A 157 20.20 22.07 -9.44
C PHE A 157 20.95 21.59 -10.69
N ASN A 158 20.25 21.28 -11.79
CA ASN A 158 20.89 20.66 -12.97
C ASN A 158 21.54 21.67 -13.94
N SER A 159 21.32 22.97 -13.78
CA SER A 159 21.87 23.96 -14.74
C SER A 159 23.28 24.44 -14.41
N PHE A 160 23.86 24.12 -13.24
CA PHE A 160 25.13 24.73 -12.82
C PHE A 160 26.13 23.83 -12.07
N VAL A 161 25.88 22.54 -11.85
CA VAL A 161 26.81 21.69 -11.06
C VAL A 161 27.03 20.30 -11.69
N PRO A 162 28.28 19.87 -11.96
CA PRO A 162 28.60 18.52 -12.41
C PRO A 162 28.16 17.45 -11.40
N GLY A 163 27.59 16.34 -11.87
CA GLY A 163 26.98 15.26 -11.05
C GLY A 163 27.89 14.58 -10.02
N LEU A 164 29.21 14.82 -10.05
CA LEU A 164 30.15 14.32 -9.04
C LEU A 164 30.09 15.11 -7.72
N LEU A 165 29.54 16.33 -7.73
CA LEU A 165 29.46 17.22 -6.56
C LEU A 165 28.05 17.29 -5.94
N THR A 166 27.00 16.86 -6.65
CA THR A 166 25.59 16.97 -6.20
C THR A 166 25.07 15.72 -5.47
N GLY A 167 25.77 14.58 -5.57
CA GLY A 167 25.30 13.31 -5.01
C GLY A 167 24.09 12.71 -5.73
N GLN A 168 23.82 13.14 -6.97
CA GLN A 168 22.72 12.61 -7.77
C GLN A 168 22.99 11.17 -8.22
N LEU A 169 21.95 10.34 -8.22
CA LEU A 169 21.99 9.00 -8.76
C LEU A 169 22.14 9.07 -10.29
N SER A 170 23.04 8.27 -10.84
CA SER A 170 23.14 8.10 -12.29
C SER A 170 21.83 7.56 -12.85
N TYR A 171 21.52 7.87 -14.12
CA TYR A 171 20.33 7.32 -14.78
C TYR A 171 20.31 5.78 -14.73
N SER A 172 21.47 5.14 -14.87
CA SER A 172 21.61 3.69 -14.73
C SER A 172 21.28 3.20 -13.31
N ALA A 173 21.72 3.91 -12.27
CA ALA A 173 21.40 3.56 -10.88
C ALA A 173 19.91 3.74 -10.60
N ILE A 174 19.28 4.80 -11.13
CA ILE A 174 17.83 5.02 -11.04
C ILE A 174 17.08 3.87 -11.72
N GLU A 175 17.49 3.47 -12.93
CA GLU A 175 16.86 2.37 -13.67
C GLU A 175 16.99 1.03 -12.94
N VAL A 176 18.19 0.69 -12.47
CA VAL A 176 18.43 -0.54 -11.69
C VAL A 176 17.59 -0.53 -10.41
N THR A 177 17.55 0.60 -9.70
CA THR A 177 16.75 0.73 -8.48
C THR A 177 15.26 0.56 -8.78
N ARG A 178 14.76 1.18 -9.86
CA ARG A 178 13.38 1.02 -10.32
C ARG A 178 13.05 -0.44 -10.62
N GLN A 179 13.92 -1.15 -11.33
CA GLN A 179 13.74 -2.57 -11.64
C GLN A 179 13.67 -3.42 -10.37
N VAL A 180 14.54 -3.15 -9.39
CA VAL A 180 14.51 -3.83 -8.10
C VAL A 180 13.22 -3.52 -7.33
N LEU A 181 12.83 -2.25 -7.21
CA LEU A 181 11.60 -1.83 -6.51
C LEU A 181 10.32 -2.38 -7.18
N ASN A 182 10.32 -2.55 -8.50
CA ASN A 182 9.24 -3.21 -9.22
C ASN A 182 9.11 -4.69 -8.84
N LYS A 183 10.23 -5.37 -8.59
CA LYS A 183 10.28 -6.79 -8.20
C LYS A 183 10.07 -7.02 -6.71
N ILE A 184 10.39 -6.03 -5.85
CA ILE A 184 10.20 -6.13 -4.39
C ILE A 184 8.71 -6.11 -4.04
N GLY A 185 8.26 -7.07 -3.23
CA GLY A 185 6.93 -7.11 -2.66
C GLY A 185 6.29 -8.48 -2.84
N THR A 186 5.66 -8.98 -1.79
CA THR A 186 4.89 -10.22 -1.81
C THR A 186 3.41 -9.91 -1.61
N TRP A 187 2.53 -10.72 -2.20
CA TRP A 187 1.12 -10.71 -1.84
C TRP A 187 0.97 -11.34 -0.45
N ASP A 188 0.49 -10.59 0.53
CA ASP A 188 0.43 -11.09 1.91
C ASP A 188 -0.87 -11.81 2.22
N VAL A 189 -2.03 -11.18 1.98
CA VAL A 189 -3.33 -11.76 2.37
C VAL A 189 -4.42 -11.38 1.36
N LEU A 190 -5.04 -12.37 0.72
CA LEU A 190 -6.29 -12.21 -0.01
C LEU A 190 -7.45 -12.46 0.95
N HIS A 191 -8.18 -11.40 1.29
CA HIS A 191 -9.45 -11.53 2.01
C HIS A 191 -10.52 -11.99 1.02
N LEU A 192 -10.94 -13.24 1.15
CA LEU A 192 -12.03 -13.82 0.39
C LEU A 192 -13.37 -13.50 1.07
N ASN A 193 -14.40 -13.33 0.25
CA ASN A 193 -15.77 -13.32 0.70
C ASN A 193 -16.06 -14.58 1.54
N GLY A 194 -16.56 -14.40 2.76
CA GLY A 194 -16.75 -15.46 3.76
C GLY A 194 -15.75 -15.42 4.91
N GLY A 195 -14.91 -14.37 4.99
CA GLY A 195 -13.95 -14.17 6.07
C GLY A 195 -12.71 -15.06 5.97
N ARG A 196 -12.55 -15.83 4.88
CA ARG A 196 -11.34 -16.62 4.64
C ARG A 196 -10.21 -15.71 4.17
N GLN A 197 -9.01 -15.97 4.64
CA GLN A 197 -7.80 -15.28 4.23
C GLN A 197 -6.89 -16.27 3.51
N LEU A 198 -6.45 -15.96 2.28
CA LEU A 198 -5.35 -16.70 1.65
C LEU A 198 -4.07 -15.93 1.88
N MET A 199 -3.14 -16.52 2.62
CA MET A 199 -1.82 -15.93 2.79
C MET A 199 -0.89 -16.41 1.67
N GLY A 200 -0.21 -15.49 0.98
CA GLY A 200 0.54 -15.81 -0.24
C GLY A 200 1.82 -16.61 0.03
N CYS A 201 1.97 -17.77 -0.64
CA CYS A 201 3.21 -18.29 -1.26
C CYS A 201 3.03 -19.62 -2.05
N ALA A 202 1.99 -20.45 -1.81
CA ALA A 202 2.04 -21.84 -2.26
C ALA A 202 1.44 -22.17 -3.65
N HIS A 203 0.47 -21.40 -4.17
CA HIS A 203 -0.31 -21.83 -5.35
C HIS A 203 -0.50 -20.78 -6.45
N PHE A 204 -0.32 -19.49 -6.16
CA PHE A 204 -0.52 -18.42 -7.13
C PHE A 204 0.31 -17.20 -6.72
N THR A 205 1.12 -16.67 -7.64
CA THR A 205 1.92 -15.46 -7.43
C THR A 205 1.93 -14.67 -8.74
N PRO A 206 1.11 -13.61 -8.86
CA PRO A 206 1.16 -12.73 -10.02
C PRO A 206 2.55 -12.13 -10.17
N ASN A 207 3.04 -12.00 -11.41
CA ASN A 207 4.26 -11.26 -11.67
C ASN A 207 4.07 -9.81 -11.23
N ARG A 208 4.78 -9.40 -10.17
CA ARG A 208 4.66 -8.05 -9.60
C ARG A 208 5.16 -6.96 -10.55
N GLU A 209 6.14 -7.26 -11.40
CA GLU A 209 6.65 -6.33 -12.40
C GLU A 209 5.54 -5.90 -13.38
N GLU A 210 4.68 -6.85 -13.73
CA GLU A 210 3.62 -6.65 -14.71
C GLU A 210 2.28 -6.31 -14.08
N THR A 211 1.97 -6.83 -12.89
CA THR A 211 0.64 -6.75 -12.27
C THR A 211 0.61 -5.72 -11.13
N SER A 212 -0.34 -4.79 -11.18
CA SER A 212 -0.65 -3.86 -10.07
C SER A 212 -1.83 -4.31 -9.22
N ILE A 213 -2.89 -4.82 -9.86
CA ILE A 213 -4.14 -5.18 -9.19
C ILE A 213 -4.57 -6.57 -9.65
N VAL A 214 -5.00 -7.40 -8.69
CA VAL A 214 -5.69 -8.67 -8.97
C VAL A 214 -7.14 -8.50 -8.53
N SER A 215 -8.06 -8.64 -9.47
CA SER A 215 -9.49 -8.59 -9.18
C SER A 215 -10.12 -9.97 -9.38
N PHE A 216 -10.93 -10.37 -8.41
CA PHE A 216 -11.71 -11.61 -8.46
C PHE A 216 -13.16 -11.24 -8.70
N ALA A 217 -13.68 -11.59 -9.87
CA ALA A 217 -15.09 -11.46 -10.20
C ALA A 217 -15.76 -12.83 -10.18
N HIS A 218 -17.00 -12.89 -9.71
CA HIS A 218 -17.75 -14.15 -9.62
C HIS A 218 -19.17 -13.96 -10.14
N GLN A 219 -19.72 -14.98 -10.80
CA GLN A 219 -21.14 -15.00 -11.20
C GLN A 219 -21.99 -15.63 -10.08
N ARG A 220 -22.02 -14.98 -8.91
CA ARG A 220 -22.83 -15.44 -7.77
C ARG A 220 -24.20 -14.77 -7.85
N ASN A 221 -25.24 -15.57 -7.98
CA ASN A 221 -26.61 -15.12 -7.84
C ASN A 221 -27.31 -15.99 -6.80
N ALA A 222 -27.77 -15.37 -5.70
CA ALA A 222 -28.40 -16.07 -4.58
C ALA A 222 -29.67 -16.84 -4.99
N THR A 223 -30.41 -16.35 -5.99
CA THR A 223 -31.64 -17.00 -6.46
C THR A 223 -31.35 -18.21 -7.35
N TRP A 224 -30.30 -18.17 -8.17
CA TRP A 224 -29.99 -19.24 -9.12
C TRP A 224 -28.95 -20.24 -8.61
N GLY A 225 -28.15 -19.90 -7.59
CA GLY A 225 -27.05 -20.73 -7.11
C GLY A 225 -27.48 -22.11 -6.63
N THR A 226 -28.65 -22.23 -5.99
CA THR A 226 -29.22 -23.51 -5.56
C THR A 226 -29.63 -24.37 -6.76
N LEU A 227 -30.22 -23.78 -7.80
CA LEU A 227 -30.62 -24.51 -9.00
C LEU A 227 -29.39 -24.99 -9.78
N TRP A 228 -28.41 -24.11 -9.98
CA TRP A 228 -27.12 -24.44 -10.60
C TRP A 228 -26.42 -25.59 -9.87
N ALA A 229 -26.46 -25.58 -8.53
CA ALA A 229 -25.90 -26.65 -7.71
C ALA A 229 -26.64 -27.98 -7.82
N VAL A 230 -27.93 -28.01 -8.14
CA VAL A 230 -28.68 -29.26 -8.38
C VAL A 230 -28.29 -29.87 -9.72
N ILE A 231 -28.14 -29.06 -10.77
CA ILE A 231 -27.85 -29.55 -12.13
C ILE A 231 -26.36 -29.82 -12.42
N GLY A 232 -25.47 -29.62 -11.44
CA GLY A 232 -24.05 -29.96 -11.57
C GLY A 232 -23.16 -28.82 -12.02
N TYR A 233 -23.67 -27.59 -12.07
CA TYR A 233 -22.86 -26.44 -12.42
C TYR A 233 -21.85 -26.14 -11.31
N THR A 234 -20.59 -25.97 -11.71
CA THR A 234 -19.48 -25.60 -10.82
C THR A 234 -19.27 -24.09 -10.88
N PRO A 235 -19.34 -23.36 -9.74
CA PRO A 235 -19.12 -21.92 -9.72
C PRO A 235 -17.73 -21.58 -10.27
N SER A 236 -17.69 -20.66 -11.23
CA SER A 236 -16.44 -20.16 -11.80
C SER A 236 -16.10 -18.79 -11.21
N VAL A 237 -14.80 -18.55 -10.97
CA VAL A 237 -14.26 -17.24 -10.57
C VAL A 237 -13.39 -16.75 -11.71
N PHE A 238 -13.65 -15.53 -12.16
CA PHE A 238 -12.83 -14.82 -13.12
C PHE A 238 -11.77 -14.03 -12.37
N VAL A 239 -10.50 -14.35 -12.63
CA VAL A 239 -9.37 -13.57 -12.12
C VAL A 239 -8.94 -12.62 -13.23
N LYS A 240 -8.91 -11.31 -12.93
CA LYS A 240 -8.37 -10.28 -13.81
C LYS A 240 -7.09 -9.74 -13.19
N LEU A 241 -6.00 -9.80 -13.95
CA LEU A 241 -4.73 -9.17 -13.61
C LEU A 241 -4.65 -7.85 -14.37
N TYR A 242 -4.51 -6.74 -13.66
CA TYR A 242 -4.37 -5.43 -14.26
C TYR A 242 -2.90 -5.03 -14.33
N GLN A 243 -2.52 -4.47 -15.47
CA GLN A 243 -1.15 -4.12 -15.76
C GLN A 243 -0.69 -2.91 -14.95
N ARG A 244 0.51 -3.00 -14.40
CA ARG A 244 1.18 -1.90 -13.70
C ARG A 244 1.46 -0.76 -14.66
N GLY A 245 1.01 0.45 -14.30
CA GLY A 245 1.11 1.63 -15.17
C GLY A 245 0.15 1.62 -16.36
N GLY A 246 -0.73 0.63 -16.48
CA GLY A 246 -1.72 0.52 -17.56
C GLY A 246 -3.01 1.32 -17.32
N GLU A 247 -2.99 2.29 -16.38
CA GLU A 247 -4.10 3.21 -16.14
C GLU A 247 -4.15 4.23 -17.27
N SER A 248 -5.21 4.17 -18.07
CA SER A 248 -5.49 5.13 -19.14
C SER A 248 -6.89 5.70 -18.97
N TRP A 249 -7.19 6.80 -19.67
CA TRP A 249 -8.55 7.34 -19.75
C TRP A 249 -9.61 6.28 -20.14
N LEU A 250 -9.22 5.28 -20.94
CA LEU A 250 -10.12 4.21 -21.42
C LEU A 250 -10.27 3.04 -20.44
N GLY A 251 -9.65 3.12 -19.26
CA GLY A 251 -9.64 2.09 -18.24
C GLY A 251 -8.29 1.40 -18.08
N HIS A 252 -8.29 0.30 -17.32
CA HIS A 252 -7.09 -0.46 -17.01
C HIS A 252 -6.78 -1.50 -18.08
N SER A 253 -5.52 -1.54 -18.52
CA SER A 253 -4.99 -2.64 -19.33
C SER A 253 -4.86 -3.91 -18.48
N THR A 254 -5.08 -5.08 -19.09
CA THR A 254 -5.00 -6.38 -18.40
C THR A 254 -3.79 -7.20 -18.84
N CYS A 255 -3.15 -7.89 -17.91
CA CYS A 255 -2.10 -8.86 -18.19
C CYS A 255 -2.69 -10.18 -18.73
N ALA A 256 -1.88 -10.91 -19.50
CA ALA A 256 -2.16 -12.32 -19.75
C ALA A 256 -2.00 -13.12 -18.43
N LEU A 257 -2.82 -14.15 -18.24
CA LEU A 257 -2.70 -15.12 -17.15
C LEU A 257 -1.62 -16.15 -17.44
#